data_AF-A0A1C6G8F7-F1
#
_entry.id   AF-A0A1C6G8F7-F1
#
_cell.length_a   1.000
_cell.length_b   1.000
_cell.length_c   1.000
_cell.angle_alpha   90.00
_cell.angle_beta   90.00
_cell.angle_gamma   90.00
#
_symmetry.space_group_name_H-M   'P 1'
#
loop_
_entity.id
_entity.type
_entity.pdbx_description
1 polymer ?
#
loop_
_entity_poly.entity_id
_entity_poly.type
_entity_poly.pdbx_seq_one_letter_code
_entity_poly.pdbx_strand_id
1 'polypeptide(L)'
;MLLTEALKTSYNEATRVLSSKQRITKTTVMNKVYSLADEVPYEAPKEVKTVDYLFIEADEDHIAEQHGNANNSKDNKSFISKLIYIYECKKESEGCSVRKELINSYYYSVFMKRK
;
A
#
# COMPACT_ATOMS: atom_id res chain seq x y z
N MET A 1 0.51 -20.73 -13.85
CA MET A 1 1.38 -19.72 -14.47
C MET A 1 0.85 -18.30 -14.32
N LEU A 2 -0.37 -17.97 -14.78
CA LEU A 2 -0.92 -16.61 -14.64
C LEU A 2 -1.03 -16.11 -13.19
N LEU A 3 -1.74 -16.84 -12.32
CA LEU A 3 -1.97 -16.42 -10.93
C LEU A 3 -0.70 -16.45 -10.09
N THR A 4 0.15 -17.46 -10.33
CA THR A 4 1.47 -17.59 -9.70
C THR A 4 2.41 -16.44 -10.05
N GLU A 5 2.29 -15.89 -11.26
CA GLU A 5 3.05 -14.71 -11.65
C GLU A 5 2.47 -13.44 -11.02
N ALA A 6 1.14 -13.31 -11.00
CA ALA A 6 0.47 -12.19 -10.37
C ALA A 6 0.82 -12.05 -8.88
N LEU A 7 1.04 -13.17 -8.18
CA LEU A 7 1.51 -13.21 -6.80
C LEU A 7 2.97 -12.76 -6.64
N LYS A 8 3.83 -12.99 -7.63
CA LYS A 8 5.27 -12.70 -7.54
C LYS A 8 5.63 -11.29 -7.99
N THR A 9 4.96 -10.77 -9.02
CA THR A 9 5.35 -9.51 -9.67
C THR A 9 4.21 -8.52 -9.67
N SER A 10 3.23 -8.67 -10.57
CA SER A 10 2.01 -7.85 -10.58
C SER A 10 0.94 -8.44 -11.50
N TYR A 11 -0.30 -7.98 -11.35
CA TYR A 11 -1.40 -8.34 -12.28
C TYR A 11 -1.11 -7.99 -13.75
N ASN A 12 -0.31 -6.96 -14.00
CA ASN A 12 0.00 -6.53 -15.37
C ASN A 12 1.08 -7.42 -16.00
N GLU A 13 2.14 -7.72 -15.26
CA GLU A 13 3.19 -8.63 -15.75
C GLU A 13 2.67 -10.05 -15.95
N ALA A 14 1.73 -10.50 -15.11
CA ALA A 14 1.06 -11.78 -15.30
C ALA A 14 0.39 -11.93 -16.68
N THR A 15 -0.10 -10.84 -17.28
CA THR A 15 -0.71 -10.88 -18.62
C THR A 15 0.27 -11.27 -19.72
N ARG A 16 1.57 -11.08 -19.51
CA ARG A 16 2.65 -11.30 -20.49
C ARG A 16 3.22 -12.71 -20.48
N VAL A 17 2.98 -13.48 -19.41
CA VAL A 17 3.54 -14.83 -19.23
C VAL A 17 2.77 -15.89 -20.02
N LEU A 18 1.53 -15.60 -20.43
CA LEU A 18 0.75 -16.51 -21.26
C LEU A 18 1.03 -16.25 -22.74
N SER A 19 1.67 -17.20 -23.43
CA SER A 19 1.84 -17.22 -24.89
C SER A 19 0.54 -17.54 -25.65
N SER A 20 -0.60 -17.05 -25.16
CA SER A 20 -1.90 -17.21 -25.82
C SER A 20 -2.04 -16.20 -26.96
N LYS A 21 -2.68 -16.60 -28.06
CA LYS A 21 -3.06 -15.70 -29.17
C LYS A 21 -4.07 -14.61 -28.75
N GLN A 22 -4.67 -14.75 -27.57
CA GLN A 22 -5.65 -13.81 -27.04
C GLN A 22 -5.01 -12.84 -26.06
N ARG A 23 -5.31 -11.54 -26.22
CA ARG A 23 -4.86 -10.48 -25.31
C ARG A 23 -5.64 -10.57 -24.01
N ILE A 24 -4.94 -10.91 -22.93
CA ILE A 24 -5.51 -10.92 -21.58
C ILE A 24 -5.26 -9.55 -20.94
N THR A 25 -6.27 -8.99 -20.29
CA THR A 25 -6.15 -7.69 -19.60
C THR A 25 -5.84 -7.87 -18.12
N LYS A 26 -5.24 -6.84 -17.50
CA LYS A 26 -5.01 -6.77 -16.05
C LYS A 26 -6.30 -7.05 -15.27
N THR A 27 -7.42 -6.49 -15.71
CA THR A 27 -8.74 -6.68 -15.08
C THR A 27 -9.18 -8.14 -15.11
N THR A 28 -8.88 -8.88 -16.18
CA THR A 28 -9.17 -10.32 -16.26
C THR A 28 -8.36 -11.11 -15.24
N VAL A 29 -7.07 -10.78 -15.05
CA VAL A 29 -6.22 -11.41 -14.02
C VAL A 29 -6.76 -11.10 -12.63
N MET A 30 -7.09 -9.83 -12.39
CA MET A 30 -7.66 -9.34 -11.14
C MET A 30 -8.97 -10.08 -10.80
N ASN A 31 -9.92 -10.17 -11.74
CA ASN A 31 -11.19 -10.85 -11.52
C ASN A 31 -10.99 -12.32 -11.15
N LYS A 32 -10.05 -13.03 -11.82
CA LYS A 32 -9.73 -14.42 -11.47
C LYS A 32 -9.14 -14.56 -10.07
N VAL A 33 -8.32 -13.60 -9.63
CA VAL A 33 -7.77 -13.59 -8.27
C VAL A 33 -8.86 -13.31 -7.24
N TYR A 34 -9.75 -12.35 -7.49
CA TYR A 34 -10.88 -12.07 -6.61
C TYR A 34 -11.82 -13.26 -6.46
N SER A 35 -12.16 -13.96 -7.55
CA SER A 35 -13.00 -15.17 -7.48
C SER A 35 -12.41 -16.28 -6.61
N LEU A 36 -11.09 -16.33 -6.44
CA LEU A 36 -10.42 -17.27 -5.54
C LEU A 36 -10.30 -16.74 -4.11
N ALA A 37 -10.19 -15.42 -3.94
CA ALA A 37 -10.10 -14.78 -2.63
C ALA A 37 -11.40 -14.94 -1.82
N ASP A 38 -12.56 -14.97 -2.49
CA ASP A 38 -13.86 -15.24 -1.87
C ASP A 38 -13.94 -16.65 -1.22
N GLU A 39 -13.09 -17.59 -1.64
CA GLU A 39 -12.99 -18.93 -1.06
C GLU A 39 -12.00 -19.03 0.10
N VAL A 40 -11.22 -17.97 0.38
CA VAL A 40 -10.30 -17.96 1.53
C VAL A 40 -11.10 -17.51 2.76
N PRO A 41 -11.39 -18.41 3.72
CA PRO A 41 -12.06 -18.00 4.94
C PRO A 41 -11.17 -16.98 5.67
N TYR A 42 -11.67 -15.76 5.79
CA TYR A 42 -11.10 -14.80 6.71
C TYR A 42 -11.43 -15.28 8.13
N GLU A 43 -10.48 -15.94 8.78
CA GLU A 43 -10.59 -16.23 10.20
C GLU A 43 -10.48 -14.92 10.97
N ALA A 44 -11.64 -14.30 11.23
CA ALA A 44 -11.71 -13.17 12.13
C ALA A 44 -11.08 -13.58 13.47
N PRO A 45 -10.14 -12.79 14.02
CA PRO A 45 -9.52 -13.12 15.29
C PRO A 45 -10.61 -13.30 16.36
N LYS A 46 -10.57 -14.41 17.09
CA LYS A 46 -11.55 -14.76 18.12
C LYS A 46 -11.63 -13.72 19.24
N GLU A 47 -10.53 -13.01 19.46
CA GLU A 47 -10.40 -11.96 20.47
C GLU A 47 -9.88 -10.68 19.82
N VAL A 48 -10.56 -9.57 20.11
CA VAL A 48 -10.10 -8.24 19.73
C VAL A 48 -8.91 -7.88 20.62
N LYS A 49 -7.79 -7.48 20.01
CA LYS A 49 -6.61 -7.06 20.76
C LYS A 49 -6.94 -5.85 21.64
N THR A 50 -6.92 -6.03 22.96
CA THR A 50 -7.09 -4.94 23.94
C THR A 50 -5.72 -4.38 24.31
N VAL A 51 -5.56 -3.06 24.21
CA VAL A 51 -4.32 -2.36 24.57
C VAL A 51 -4.67 -1.16 25.45
N ASP A 52 -3.80 -0.88 26.43
CA ASP A 52 -4.04 0.21 27.40
C ASP A 52 -3.98 1.59 26.74
N TYR A 53 -3.07 1.75 25.77
CA TYR A 53 -2.87 3.00 25.05
C TYR A 53 -2.73 2.73 23.55
N LEU A 54 -3.45 3.51 22.75
CA LEU A 54 -3.34 3.55 21.31
C LEU A 54 -3.08 5.00 20.89
N PHE A 55 -1.92 5.26 20.31
CA PHE A 55 -1.52 6.57 19.83
C PHE A 55 -1.96 6.75 18.39
N ILE A 56 -2.49 7.94 18.08
CA ILE A 56 -2.87 8.34 16.74
C ILE A 56 -2.14 9.66 16.44
N GLU A 57 -1.19 9.63 15.51
CA GLU A 57 -0.52 10.82 14.99
C GLU A 57 -1.02 11.08 13.58
N ALA A 58 -1.49 12.29 13.30
CA ALA A 58 -1.94 12.68 11.98
C ALA A 58 -1.06 13.83 11.46
N ASP A 59 -0.56 13.67 10.23
CA ASP A 59 0.33 14.63 9.58
C ASP A 59 -0.18 14.97 8.18
N GLU A 60 0.09 16.19 7.74
CA GLU A 60 -0.21 16.67 6.40
C GLU A 60 1.10 16.99 5.70
N ASP A 61 1.55 16.08 4.84
CA ASP A 61 2.79 16.27 4.09
C ASP A 61 2.52 16.87 2.70
N HIS A 62 3.44 17.72 2.26
CA HIS A 62 3.41 18.42 0.98
C HIS A 62 4.34 17.70 0.00
N ILE A 63 3.77 16.84 -0.84
CA ILE A 63 4.54 16.08 -1.82
C ILE A 63 4.56 16.86 -3.15
N ALA A 64 5.77 17.15 -3.64
CA ALA A 64 5.96 17.71 -4.97
C ALA A 64 5.70 16.64 -6.05
N GLU A 65 4.85 16.95 -7.03
CA GLU A 65 4.62 16.07 -8.17
C GLU A 65 5.89 16.04 -9.05
N GLN A 66 6.53 14.88 -9.14
CA GLN A 66 7.61 14.65 -10.09
C GLN A 66 7.01 14.08 -11.38
N HIS A 67 6.79 14.94 -12.37
CA HIS A 67 6.59 14.48 -13.74
C HIS A 67 7.94 14.03 -14.29
N GLY A 68 8.03 12.80 -14.79
CA GLY A 68 9.28 12.17 -15.28
C GLY A 68 9.94 12.83 -16.49
N ASN A 69 9.53 14.04 -16.87
CA ASN A 69 10.11 14.81 -17.97
C ASN A 69 10.48 16.22 -17.48
N ALA A 70 11.75 16.39 -17.09
CA ALA A 70 12.31 17.61 -16.52
C ALA A 70 12.17 18.86 -17.41
N ASN A 71 11.83 18.69 -18.69
CA ASN A 71 11.75 19.76 -19.69
C ASN A 71 10.39 20.50 -19.71
N ASN A 72 9.34 19.96 -19.09
CA ASN A 72 8.00 20.59 -19.04
C ASN A 72 7.59 20.91 -17.59
N SER A 73 8.46 21.64 -16.87
CA SER A 73 8.30 21.98 -15.44
C SER A 73 7.18 22.97 -15.11
N LYS A 74 6.42 23.45 -16.11
CA LYS A 74 5.38 24.48 -15.91
C LYS A 74 4.08 23.96 -15.27
N ASP A 75 3.87 22.64 -15.25
CA ASP A 75 2.64 22.00 -14.75
C ASP A 75 2.85 21.11 -13.51
N ASN A 76 3.95 21.29 -12.77
CA ASN A 76 4.16 20.56 -11.52
C ASN A 76 3.15 21.03 -10.46
N LYS A 77 2.09 20.26 -10.21
CA LYS A 77 1.14 20.55 -9.13
C LYS A 77 1.67 19.96 -7.82
N SER A 78 1.24 20.48 -6.68
CA SER A 78 1.52 19.86 -5.39
C SER A 78 0.33 18.99 -4.97
N PHE A 79 0.63 17.83 -4.39
CA PHE A 79 -0.36 16.98 -3.74
C PHE A 79 -0.21 17.12 -2.23
N ILE A 80 -1.36 17.18 -1.55
CA ILE A 80 -1.37 17.01 -0.09
C ILE A 80 -1.62 15.53 0.17
N SER A 81 -0.70 14.89 0.87
CA SER A 81 -0.93 13.58 1.47
C SER A 81 -1.30 13.76 2.93
N LYS A 82 -2.45 13.23 3.31
CA LYS A 82 -2.80 13.09 4.72
C LYS A 82 -2.31 11.73 5.19
N LEU A 83 -1.48 11.70 6.21
CA LEU A 83 -0.90 10.51 6.81
C LEU A 83 -1.44 10.35 8.22
N ILE A 84 -1.91 9.16 8.55
CA ILE A 84 -2.35 8.81 9.90
C ILE A 84 -1.54 7.59 10.34
N TYR A 85 -0.84 7.74 11.45
CA TYR A 85 -0.06 6.72 12.14
C TYR A 85 -0.85 6.26 13.36
N ILE A 86 -1.08 4.97 13.47
CA ILE A 86 -1.69 4.35 14.65
C ILE A 86 -0.66 3.39 15.24
N TYR A 87 -0.30 3.53 16.51
CA TYR A 87 0.71 2.66 17.14
C TYR A 87 0.49 2.51 18.64
N GLU A 88 1.08 1.46 19.24
CA GLU A 88 0.92 1.17 20.68
C GLU A 88 1.97 1.86 21.54
N CYS A 89 3.24 1.82 21.13
CA CYS A 89 4.32 2.49 21.83
C CYS A 89 5.54 2.75 20.94
N LYS A 90 6.43 3.64 21.41
CA LYS A 90 7.74 3.95 20.81
C LYS A 90 8.81 3.22 21.63
N LYS A 91 9.45 2.19 21.07
CA LYS A 91 10.54 1.44 21.72
C LYS A 91 11.89 1.85 21.14
N GLU A 92 12.95 1.83 21.93
CA GLU A 92 14.31 2.01 21.40
C GLU A 92 14.70 0.83 20.52
N SER A 93 15.34 1.12 19.38
CA SER A 93 15.85 0.11 18.46
C SER A 93 17.03 -0.62 19.08
N GLU A 94 17.14 -1.94 18.85
CA GLU A 94 18.25 -2.74 19.37
C GLU A 94 19.59 -2.19 18.86
N GLY A 95 20.41 -1.67 19.79
CA GLY A 95 21.73 -1.13 19.49
C GLY A 95 21.78 0.35 19.09
N CYS A 96 20.66 1.08 19.10
CA CYS A 96 20.65 2.51 18.79
C CYS A 96 19.69 3.31 19.69
N SER A 97 20.23 4.00 20.69
CA SER A 97 19.46 4.84 21.63
C SER A 97 18.80 6.07 20.99
N VAL A 98 19.24 6.46 19.79
CA VAL A 98 18.73 7.65 19.09
C VAL A 98 17.47 7.33 18.29
N ARG A 99 17.34 6.11 17.77
CA ARG A 99 16.23 5.72 16.88
C ARG A 99 15.18 4.94 17.65
N LYS A 100 13.96 5.47 17.69
CA LYS A 100 12.79 4.79 18.25
C LYS A 100 11.96 4.17 17.14
N GLU A 101 11.48 2.96 17.37
CA GLU A 101 10.63 2.20 16.47
C GLU A 101 9.19 2.14 17.01
N LEU A 102 8.22 2.19 16.11
CA LEU A 102 6.79 2.10 16.44
C LEU A 102 6.37 0.63 16.50
N ILE A 103 5.89 0.21 17.67
CA ILE A 103 5.39 -1.15 17.87
C ILE A 103 3.93 -1.23 17.42
N ASN A 104 3.62 -2.30 16.66
CA ASN A 104 2.32 -2.60 16.08
C ASN A 104 1.70 -1.39 15.34
N SER A 105 2.50 -0.81 14.44
CA SER A 105 2.10 0.39 13.71
C SER A 105 1.25 0.09 12.48
N TYR A 106 0.20 0.89 12.29
CA TYR A 106 -0.66 0.92 11.11
C TYR A 106 -0.62 2.31 10.49
N TYR A 107 -0.57 2.34 9.16
CA TYR A 107 -0.42 3.57 8.39
C TYR A 107 -1.61 3.71 7.44
N TYR A 108 -2.29 4.85 7.50
CA TYR A 108 -3.26 5.24 6.50
C TYR A 108 -2.72 6.44 5.75
N SER A 109 -2.77 6.38 4.42
CA SER A 109 -2.40 7.49 3.56
C SER A 109 -3.54 7.80 2.59
N VAL A 110 -3.88 9.08 2.48
CA VAL A 110 -4.87 9.56 1.52
C VAL A 110 -4.23 10.68 0.72
N PHE A 111 -4.22 10.52 -0.61
CA PHE A 111 -3.76 11.54 -1.53
C PHE A 111 -4.95 12.37 -2.00
N MET A 112 -4.87 13.68 -1.77
CA MET A 112 -5.90 14.61 -2.22
C MET A 112 -5.32 15.49 -3.33
N LYS A 113 -5.84 15.32 -4.56
CA LYS A 113 -5.51 16.23 -5.67
C LYS A 113 -6.21 17.56 -5.45
N ARG A 114 -5.45 18.66 -5.41
CA ARG A 114 -6.03 20.01 -5.53
C ARG A 114 -6.62 20.14 -6.95
N LYS A 115 -7.93 20.39 -7.05
CA LYS A 115 -8.64 20.65 -8.31
C LYS A 115 -8.17 21.97 -8.91
#